data_AF-A0A351EJC6-F1
#
_entry.id   AF-A0A351EJC6-F1
#
_cell.length_a   1.000
_cell.length_b   1.000
_cell.length_c   1.000
_cell.angle_alpha   90.00
_cell.angle_beta   90.00
_cell.angle_gamma   90.00
#
_symmetry.space_group_name_H-M   'P 1'
#
loop_
_entity.id
_entity.type
_entity.pdbx_description
1 polymer ?
#
loop_
_entity_poly.entity_id
_entity_poly.type
_entity_poly.pdbx_seq_one_letter_code
_entity_poly.pdbx_strand_id
1 'polypeptide(L)'
;MKPEVSKFDWPDALALGPVTVLTGFEKGKYPHGNSLIVTGDDDVVLIDPSLTVAERGVPVEVNKIFLSHVHEDHIPGMQQLPELPVFCHEEDAVGLSSLDGLMSMYGLPDLVEKNFRREVVNDFHYSPRTNVSTFTDGSSFDLGG
;
A
#
# COMPACT_ATOMS: atom_id res chain seq x y z
N MET A 1 -24.01 7.60 -4.61
CA MET A 1 -23.41 7.91 -5.92
C MET A 1 -23.33 6.62 -6.71
N LYS A 2 -23.70 6.59 -8.00
CA LYS A 2 -23.45 5.39 -8.81
C LYS A 2 -21.96 5.39 -9.13
N PRO A 3 -21.24 4.26 -8.98
CA PRO A 3 -19.85 4.21 -9.38
C PRO A 3 -19.73 4.44 -10.88
N GLU A 4 -18.74 5.22 -11.27
CA GLU A 4 -18.40 5.49 -12.66
C GLU A 4 -17.30 4.53 -13.12
N VAL A 5 -17.19 4.36 -14.44
CA VAL A 5 -16.07 3.63 -15.03
C VAL A 5 -14.78 4.41 -14.76
N SER A 6 -13.78 3.74 -14.19
CA SER A 6 -12.46 4.33 -13.96
C SER A 6 -11.85 4.90 -15.23
N LYS A 7 -11.14 6.04 -15.11
CA LYS A 7 -10.32 6.61 -16.19
C LYS A 7 -9.00 5.86 -16.42
N PHE A 8 -8.65 4.95 -15.52
CA PHE A 8 -7.43 4.14 -15.60
C PHE A 8 -7.69 2.83 -16.33
N ASP A 9 -6.69 2.39 -17.09
CA ASP A 9 -6.67 1.05 -17.67
C ASP A 9 -6.44 0.01 -16.56
N TRP A 10 -7.48 -0.26 -15.79
CA TRP A 10 -7.49 -1.19 -14.67
C TRP A 10 -8.82 -1.96 -14.64
N PRO A 11 -8.79 -3.29 -14.85
CA PRO A 11 -9.99 -4.12 -14.81
C PRO A 11 -10.75 -3.99 -13.49
N ASP A 12 -12.06 -3.77 -13.58
CA ASP A 12 -12.97 -3.63 -12.44
C ASP A 12 -12.64 -2.46 -11.49
N ALA A 13 -11.84 -1.47 -11.92
CA ALA A 13 -11.62 -0.27 -11.13
C ALA A 13 -12.90 0.55 -10.96
N LEU A 14 -13.07 1.11 -9.76
CA LEU A 14 -14.26 1.84 -9.35
C LEU A 14 -13.92 3.33 -9.15
N ALA A 15 -14.55 4.23 -9.91
CA ALA A 15 -14.41 5.66 -9.66
C ALA A 15 -15.46 6.16 -8.67
N LEU A 16 -14.98 6.84 -7.63
CA LEU A 16 -15.74 7.45 -6.52
C LEU A 16 -15.27 8.91 -6.33
N GLY A 17 -15.54 9.77 -7.31
CA GLY A 17 -15.10 11.16 -7.27
C GLY A 17 -13.58 11.25 -7.44
N PRO A 18 -12.83 11.90 -6.54
CA PRO A 18 -11.35 11.97 -6.63
C PRO A 18 -10.66 10.65 -6.28
N VAL A 19 -11.40 9.65 -5.80
CA VAL A 19 -10.88 8.34 -5.41
C VAL A 19 -11.17 7.32 -6.49
N THR A 20 -10.15 6.56 -6.89
CA THR A 20 -10.32 5.36 -7.70
C THR A 20 -9.88 4.14 -6.91
N VAL A 21 -10.77 3.15 -6.79
CA VAL A 21 -10.43 1.83 -6.23
C VAL A 21 -9.77 1.00 -7.33
N LEU A 22 -8.53 0.60 -7.10
CA LEU A 22 -7.81 -0.39 -7.89
C LEU A 22 -8.18 -1.77 -7.36
N THR A 23 -9.26 -2.34 -7.90
CA THR A 23 -9.78 -3.63 -7.46
C THR A 23 -8.75 -4.74 -7.69
N GLY A 24 -8.38 -5.44 -6.62
CA GLY A 24 -7.44 -6.55 -6.66
C GLY A 24 -8.04 -7.81 -7.30
N PHE A 25 -7.19 -8.80 -7.56
CA PHE A 25 -7.64 -10.12 -8.02
C PHE A 25 -8.69 -10.72 -7.06
N GLU A 26 -9.68 -11.44 -7.60
CA GLU A 26 -10.85 -11.93 -6.85
C GLU A 26 -11.53 -10.86 -5.98
N LYS A 27 -11.58 -9.61 -6.45
CA LYS A 27 -12.15 -8.44 -5.74
C LYS A 27 -11.37 -8.00 -4.49
N GLY A 28 -10.06 -8.23 -4.48
CA GLY A 28 -9.17 -7.88 -3.38
C GLY A 28 -9.25 -8.86 -2.22
N LYS A 29 -9.49 -10.14 -2.52
CA LYS A 29 -9.39 -11.22 -1.53
C LYS A 29 -7.92 -11.53 -1.26
N TYR A 30 -7.58 -11.75 0.01
CA TYR A 30 -6.25 -12.20 0.43
C TYR A 30 -5.73 -13.36 -0.45
N PRO A 31 -4.46 -13.34 -0.90
CA PRO A 31 -3.38 -12.41 -0.52
C PRO A 31 -3.37 -11.07 -1.27
N HIS A 32 -4.38 -10.81 -2.10
CA HIS A 32 -4.55 -9.52 -2.74
C HIS A 32 -5.33 -8.56 -1.85
N GLY A 33 -5.27 -7.28 -2.19
CA GLY A 33 -6.04 -6.21 -1.58
C GLY A 33 -6.51 -5.23 -2.64
N ASN A 34 -7.43 -4.35 -2.26
CA ASN A 34 -7.85 -3.23 -3.09
C ASN A 34 -7.03 -1.99 -2.70
N SER A 35 -6.24 -1.48 -3.65
CA SER A 35 -5.49 -0.22 -3.45
C SER A 35 -6.35 0.97 -3.86
N LEU A 36 -6.01 2.17 -3.39
CA LEU A 36 -6.69 3.40 -3.80
C LEU A 36 -5.73 4.34 -4.50
N ILE A 37 -6.20 5.01 -5.54
CA ILE A 37 -5.61 6.25 -6.03
C ILE A 37 -6.48 7.40 -5.56
N VAL A 38 -5.89 8.40 -4.91
CA VAL A 38 -6.55 9.65 -4.56
C VAL A 38 -5.87 10.77 -5.35
N THR A 39 -6.65 11.48 -6.16
CA THR A 39 -6.16 12.59 -7.00
C THR A 39 -6.65 13.92 -6.44
N GLY A 40 -5.72 14.77 -5.98
CA GLY A 40 -5.94 16.21 -5.81
C GLY A 40 -5.24 17.00 -6.91
N ASP A 41 -5.29 18.34 -6.82
CA ASP A 41 -4.67 19.24 -7.79
C ASP A 41 -3.14 19.29 -7.65
N ASP A 42 -2.62 19.09 -6.43
CA ASP A 42 -1.18 19.17 -6.14
C ASP A 42 -0.53 17.77 -6.04
N ASP A 43 -1.27 16.76 -5.56
CA ASP A 43 -0.75 15.43 -5.28
C ASP A 43 -1.63 14.29 -5.82
N VAL A 44 -0.97 13.20 -6.21
CA VAL A 44 -1.61 11.93 -6.56
C VAL A 44 -1.03 10.83 -5.68
N VAL A 45 -1.87 10.31 -4.81
CA VAL A 45 -1.48 9.38 -3.75
C VAL A 45 -1.94 7.97 -4.07
N LEU A 46 -1.05 6.99 -3.86
CA LEU A 46 -1.38 5.57 -3.82
C LEU A 46 -1.53 5.10 -2.37
N ILE A 47 -2.67 4.52 -2.02
CA ILE A 47 -2.94 3.94 -0.71
C ILE A 47 -2.89 2.41 -0.80
N ASP A 48 -2.16 1.79 0.13
CA ASP A 48 -2.00 0.34 0.28
C ASP A 48 -1.64 -0.39 -1.02
N PRO A 49 -0.43 -0.18 -1.58
CA PRO A 49 0.03 -0.84 -2.80
C PRO A 49 -0.01 -2.38 -2.68
N SER A 50 -1.08 -3.00 -3.14
CA SER A 50 -1.36 -4.42 -2.88
C SER A 50 -0.52 -5.34 -3.76
N LEU A 51 -0.62 -6.66 -3.52
CA LEU A 51 -0.02 -7.66 -4.39
C LEU A 51 -0.49 -7.55 -5.87
N THR A 52 -1.75 -7.18 -6.11
CA THR A 52 -2.21 -6.95 -7.50
C THR A 52 -1.54 -5.74 -8.14
N VAL A 53 -1.21 -4.69 -7.36
CA VAL A 53 -0.43 -3.55 -7.86
C VAL A 53 1.00 -3.99 -8.20
N ALA A 54 1.64 -4.79 -7.34
CA ALA A 54 2.95 -5.38 -7.62
C ALA A 54 2.98 -6.17 -8.93
N GLU A 55 1.92 -6.93 -9.23
CA GLU A 55 1.81 -7.74 -10.45
C GLU A 55 1.49 -6.92 -11.71
N ARG A 56 0.62 -5.89 -11.60
CA ARG A 56 0.07 -5.19 -12.77
C ARG A 56 0.81 -3.92 -13.16
N GLY A 57 1.41 -3.22 -12.20
CA GLY A 57 1.86 -1.86 -12.43
C GLY A 57 0.96 -0.84 -11.76
N VAL A 58 1.50 0.32 -11.39
CA VAL A 58 0.65 1.48 -11.03
C VAL A 58 0.12 2.12 -12.32
N PRO A 59 -1.20 2.33 -12.49
CA PRO A 59 -1.77 2.75 -13.78
C PRO A 59 -1.64 4.25 -14.07
N VAL A 60 -1.01 5.02 -13.17
CA VAL A 60 -0.83 6.47 -13.26
C VAL A 60 0.42 6.86 -12.49
N GLU A 61 1.02 7.99 -12.84
CA GLU A 61 2.10 8.59 -12.04
C GLU A 61 1.55 9.03 -10.68
N VAL A 62 2.20 8.57 -9.61
CA VAL A 62 1.89 8.92 -8.22
C VAL A 62 3.16 9.49 -7.59
N ASN A 63 3.00 10.36 -6.60
CA ASN A 63 4.13 11.05 -5.97
C ASN A 63 4.28 10.73 -4.47
N LYS A 64 3.29 10.09 -3.85
CA LYS A 64 3.30 9.68 -2.44
C LYS A 64 2.60 8.33 -2.26
N ILE A 65 3.07 7.56 -1.29
CA ILE A 65 2.43 6.32 -0.85
C ILE A 65 1.91 6.52 0.57
N PHE A 66 0.68 6.11 0.84
CA PHE A 66 0.12 6.07 2.19
C PHE A 66 -0.23 4.63 2.54
N LEU A 67 0.03 4.25 3.79
CA LEU A 67 -0.36 2.95 4.32
C LEU A 67 -1.44 3.15 5.38
N SER A 68 -2.50 2.36 5.29
CA SER A 68 -3.47 2.22 6.37
C SER A 68 -2.87 1.49 7.57
N HIS A 69 -2.00 0.51 7.30
CA HIS A 69 -1.13 -0.21 8.23
C HIS A 69 -0.07 -1.02 7.45
N VAL A 70 0.88 -1.64 8.14
CA VAL A 70 2.07 -2.26 7.52
C VAL A 70 2.00 -3.79 7.35
N HIS A 71 0.81 -4.39 7.33
CA HIS A 71 0.69 -5.80 6.98
C HIS A 71 1.21 -6.09 5.56
N GLU A 72 1.60 -7.35 5.36
CA GLU A 72 2.35 -7.83 4.21
C GLU A 72 1.60 -7.67 2.89
N ASP A 73 0.27 -7.66 2.91
CA ASP A 73 -0.58 -7.52 1.73
C ASP A 73 -0.82 -6.06 1.31
N HIS A 74 -0.45 -5.08 2.15
CA HIS A 74 -0.61 -3.64 1.89
C HIS A 74 0.64 -2.97 1.30
N ILE A 75 1.77 -3.66 1.29
CA ILE A 75 3.09 -3.15 0.91
C ILE A 75 3.72 -3.68 -0.40
N PRO A 76 3.29 -4.79 -1.04
CA PRO A 76 4.05 -5.40 -2.13
C PRO A 76 4.28 -4.48 -3.34
N GLY A 77 3.27 -3.65 -3.66
CA GLY A 77 3.33 -2.73 -4.79
C GLY A 77 4.37 -1.62 -4.62
N MET A 78 4.87 -1.37 -3.41
CA MET A 78 5.93 -0.40 -3.15
C MET A 78 7.24 -0.73 -3.87
N GLN A 79 7.47 -2.00 -4.24
CA GLN A 79 8.67 -2.42 -4.97
C GLN A 79 8.82 -1.70 -6.32
N GLN A 80 7.70 -1.27 -6.92
CA GLN A 80 7.71 -0.54 -8.18
C GLN A 80 8.04 0.95 -8.02
N LEU A 81 8.03 1.44 -6.78
CA LEU A 81 8.17 2.84 -6.41
C LEU A 81 9.22 3.00 -5.29
N PRO A 82 10.47 2.53 -5.49
CA PRO A 82 11.50 2.49 -4.43
C PRO A 82 11.85 3.86 -3.85
N GLU A 83 11.73 4.92 -4.65
CA GLU A 83 12.17 6.27 -4.28
C GLU A 83 11.06 7.13 -3.64
N LEU A 84 9.78 6.75 -3.80
CA LEU A 84 8.68 7.58 -3.32
C LEU A 84 8.61 7.61 -1.78
N PRO A 85 8.24 8.77 -1.19
CA PRO A 85 8.00 8.88 0.23
C PRO A 85 6.79 8.03 0.63
N VAL A 86 6.95 7.28 1.72
CA VAL A 86 5.90 6.45 2.33
C VAL A 86 5.43 7.11 3.62
N PHE A 87 4.13 7.29 3.74
CA PHE A 87 3.46 7.83 4.91
C PHE A 87 2.73 6.70 5.64
N CYS A 88 2.97 6.57 6.95
CA CYS A 88 2.33 5.56 7.80
C CYS A 88 2.08 6.11 9.20
N HIS A 89 1.28 5.41 10.02
CA HIS A 89 1.19 5.75 11.43
C HIS A 89 2.55 5.55 12.11
N GLU A 90 2.86 6.37 13.13
CA GLU A 90 4.17 6.29 13.80
C GLU A 90 4.47 4.92 14.42
N GLU A 91 3.44 4.21 14.87
CA GLU A 91 3.57 2.85 15.42
C GLU A 91 3.88 1.80 14.34
N ASP A 92 3.56 2.07 13.07
CA ASP A 92 3.82 1.17 11.94
C ASP A 92 5.22 1.36 11.33
N ALA A 93 5.88 2.48 11.63
CA ALA A 93 7.15 2.85 11.00
C ALA A 93 8.25 1.79 11.21
N VAL A 94 8.21 1.08 12.34
CA VAL A 94 9.15 0.00 12.63
C VAL A 94 9.06 -1.12 11.60
N GLY A 95 7.84 -1.45 11.14
CA GLY A 95 7.60 -2.47 10.12
C GLY A 95 8.18 -2.12 8.75
N LEU A 96 8.24 -0.83 8.43
CA LEU A 96 8.87 -0.36 7.20
C LEU A 96 10.39 -0.30 7.29
N SER A 97 10.95 -0.12 8.47
CA SER A 97 12.40 0.07 8.66
C SER A 97 13.22 -1.22 8.51
N SER A 98 12.64 -2.37 8.87
CA SER A 98 13.33 -3.67 8.83
C SER A 98 12.36 -4.85 8.90
N LEU A 99 12.77 -5.99 8.34
CA LEU A 99 11.98 -7.22 8.39
C LEU A 99 11.79 -7.71 9.85
N ASP A 100 12.79 -7.50 10.71
CA ASP A 100 12.67 -7.79 12.15
C ASP A 100 11.62 -6.89 12.81
N GLY A 101 11.62 -5.60 12.45
CA GLY A 101 10.60 -4.65 12.87
C GLY A 101 9.20 -5.11 12.47
N LEU A 102 9.04 -5.53 11.21
CA LEU A 102 7.77 -6.04 10.71
C LEU A 102 7.35 -7.32 11.45
N MET A 103 8.26 -8.29 11.60
CA MET A 103 7.97 -9.55 12.32
C MET A 103 7.59 -9.32 13.79
N SER A 104 8.19 -8.31 14.45
CA SER A 104 7.87 -7.97 15.83
C SER A 104 6.41 -7.56 16.04
N MET A 105 5.74 -7.03 14.99
CA MET A 105 4.35 -6.59 15.05
C MET A 105 3.36 -7.75 14.99
N TYR A 106 3.71 -8.87 14.36
CA TYR A 106 2.82 -10.03 14.27
C TYR A 106 2.79 -10.88 15.54
N GLY A 107 3.85 -10.83 16.37
CA GLY A 107 3.93 -11.60 17.62
C GLY A 107 3.84 -13.13 17.41
N LEU A 108 4.37 -13.64 16.29
CA LEU A 108 4.28 -15.05 15.93
C LEU A 108 5.29 -15.91 16.72
N PRO A 109 4.97 -17.17 17.03
CA PRO A 109 5.96 -18.11 17.57
C PRO A 109 7.12 -18.37 16.59
N ASP A 110 8.34 -18.58 17.07
CA ASP A 110 9.58 -18.69 16.28
C ASP A 110 9.47 -19.54 15.00
N LEU A 111 8.86 -20.73 15.10
CA LEU A 111 8.75 -21.64 13.95
C LEU A 111 7.79 -21.09 12.87
N VAL A 112 6.72 -20.41 13.30
CA VAL A 112 5.74 -19.78 12.41
C VAL A 112 6.35 -18.52 11.80
N GLU A 113 6.99 -17.68 12.61
CA GLU A 113 7.69 -16.47 12.15
C GLU A 113 8.74 -16.81 11.09
N LYS A 114 9.54 -17.87 11.28
CA LYS A 114 10.57 -18.26 10.31
C LYS A 114 10.01 -18.64 8.94
N ASN A 115 8.83 -19.25 8.90
CA ASN A 115 8.17 -19.59 7.64
C ASN A 115 7.59 -18.33 7.01
N PHE A 116 6.85 -17.56 7.80
CA PHE A 116 6.17 -16.37 7.36
C PHE A 116 7.14 -15.28 6.87
N ARG A 117 8.27 -15.10 7.54
CA ARG A 117 9.36 -14.23 7.08
C ARG A 117 9.81 -14.51 5.65
N ARG A 118 9.84 -15.78 5.24
CA ARG A 118 10.22 -16.16 3.87
C ARG A 118 9.11 -15.83 2.88
N GLU A 119 7.86 -16.05 3.26
CA GLU A 119 6.68 -15.66 2.47
C GLU A 119 6.64 -14.14 2.28
N VAL A 120 6.82 -13.35 3.34
CA VAL A 120 6.85 -11.89 3.29
C VAL A 120 7.90 -11.34 2.30
N VAL A 121 9.08 -11.95 2.25
CA VAL A 121 10.13 -11.54 1.30
C VAL A 121 9.87 -12.04 -0.12
N ASN A 122 9.54 -13.32 -0.28
CA ASN A 122 9.49 -13.96 -1.60
C ASN A 122 8.18 -13.68 -2.33
N ASP A 123 7.07 -13.67 -1.60
CA ASP A 123 5.72 -13.66 -2.15
C ASP A 123 5.07 -12.28 -2.00
N PHE A 124 5.44 -11.51 -0.96
CA PHE A 124 4.98 -10.13 -0.74
C PHE A 124 6.04 -9.06 -1.04
N HIS A 125 7.20 -9.46 -1.56
CA HIS A 125 8.23 -8.55 -2.05
C HIS A 125 8.73 -7.52 -1.04
N TYR A 126 8.74 -7.88 0.24
CA TYR A 126 9.19 -6.98 1.30
C TYR A 126 10.62 -6.49 1.06
N SER A 127 10.79 -5.17 1.17
CA SER A 127 12.09 -4.51 1.25
C SER A 127 11.98 -3.32 2.21
N PRO A 128 12.97 -3.10 3.08
CA PRO A 128 12.95 -1.97 4.01
C PRO A 128 12.92 -0.64 3.26
N ARG A 129 12.25 0.35 3.85
CA ARG A 129 12.10 1.71 3.32
C ARG A 129 12.97 2.69 4.08
N THR A 130 13.63 3.59 3.35
CA THR A 130 14.49 4.64 3.90
C THR A 130 13.80 6.01 3.91
N ASN A 131 12.80 6.22 3.04
CA ASN A 131 12.04 7.46 2.92
C ASN A 131 10.64 7.29 3.54
N VAL A 132 10.60 7.23 4.88
CA VAL A 132 9.37 7.07 5.66
C VAL A 132 9.08 8.36 6.42
N SER A 133 7.87 8.89 6.26
CA SER A 133 7.28 9.94 7.09
C SER A 133 6.16 9.36 7.94
N THR A 134 6.04 9.81 9.17
CA THR A 134 5.02 9.32 10.10
C THR A 134 3.90 10.33 10.31
N PHE A 135 2.72 9.82 10.64
CA PHE A 135 1.59 10.63 11.10
C PHE A 135 0.98 10.03 12.37
N THR A 136 0.14 10.83 13.03
CA THR A 136 -0.61 10.45 14.24
C THR A 136 -2.11 10.58 14.00
N ASP A 137 -2.90 10.05 14.92
CA ASP A 137 -4.36 10.18 14.90
C ASP A 137 -4.84 11.62 14.68
N GLY A 138 -5.79 11.78 13.76
CA GLY A 138 -6.38 13.08 13.42
C GLY A 138 -5.53 13.95 12.48
N SER A 139 -4.38 13.45 12.00
CA SER A 139 -3.61 14.12 10.96
C SER A 139 -4.44 14.30 9.69
N SER A 140 -4.29 15.46 9.03
CA SER A 140 -4.96 15.79 7.79
C SER A 140 -3.92 16.16 6.72
N PHE A 141 -4.14 15.69 5.51
CA PHE A 141 -3.30 15.95 4.35
C PHE A 141 -4.15 16.61 3.28
N ASP A 142 -3.78 17.84 2.92
CA ASP A 142 -4.33 18.53 1.75
C ASP A 142 -3.56 18.07 0.52
N LEU A 143 -4.29 17.58 -0.49
CA LEU A 143 -3.74 17.13 -1.77
C LEU A 143 -4.01 18.15 -2.89
N GLY A 144 -4.58 19.32 -2.55
CA GLY A 144 -5.00 20.38 -3.46
C GLY A 144 -6.47 20.25 -3.85
N GLY A 145 -7.42 20.51 -2.95
CA GLY A 145 -8.86 20.57 -3.30
C GLY A 145 -9.84 20.18 -2.21
#